data_AF-A0A7C1EV87-F1
#
_entry.id   AF-A0A7C1EV87-F1
#
_cell.length_a   1.000
_cell.length_b   1.000
_cell.length_c   1.000
_cell.angle_alpha   90.00
_cell.angle_beta   90.00
_cell.angle_gamma   90.00
#
_symmetry.space_group_name_H-M   'P 1'
#
loop_
_entity.id
_entity.type
_entity.pdbx_description
1 polymer ?
#
loop_
_entity_poly.entity_id
_entity_poly.type
_entity_poly.pdbx_seq_one_letter_code
_entity_poly.pdbx_strand_id
1 'polypeptide(L)'
;MSEEPLFKSFLLPANFLSYLPVLNETEIRIYLELLSQTDSVETSHSVRPLGLAKELGVGLKTINRALRRLERLGLISRWPSRNNYTVCRIQIRYPGKEKEQTAGSTAIPRNGHFEAPLPDIQARRDLLVQDIGRTLGDFGNLSFYRALCRIYTEPAIRQALSEVRQTPDSQIKKSKTALFLYLLKKHAKG
;
A
#
# COMPACT_ATOMS: atom_id res chain seq x y z
N MET A 1 17.79 -11.54 -16.94
CA MET A 1 16.33 -11.74 -16.90
C MET A 1 15.92 -11.67 -15.44
N SER A 2 15.48 -10.50 -15.00
CA SER A 2 15.03 -10.30 -13.62
C SER A 2 13.57 -10.75 -13.57
N GLU A 3 13.30 -11.84 -12.87
CA GLU A 3 11.94 -12.27 -12.59
C GLU A 3 11.27 -11.17 -11.74
N GLU A 4 10.34 -10.41 -12.34
CA GLU A 4 9.45 -9.57 -11.55
C GLU A 4 8.68 -10.48 -10.60
N PRO A 5 8.76 -10.29 -9.27
CA PRO A 5 7.92 -11.04 -8.37
C PRO A 5 6.47 -10.72 -8.73
N LEU A 6 5.73 -11.76 -9.11
CA LEU A 6 4.28 -11.77 -9.25
C LEU A 6 3.67 -11.35 -7.89
N PHE A 7 3.58 -10.04 -7.68
CA PHE A 7 2.88 -9.47 -6.55
C PHE A 7 1.41 -9.85 -6.72
N LYS A 8 1.00 -10.92 -6.04
CA LYS A 8 -0.42 -11.22 -5.78
C LYS A 8 -1.08 -9.89 -5.44
N SER A 9 -2.22 -9.62 -6.04
CA SER A 9 -2.99 -8.39 -5.87
C SER A 9 -3.55 -8.31 -4.43
N PHE A 10 -2.67 -8.15 -3.43
CA PHE A 10 -3.04 -8.06 -2.02
C PHE A 10 -3.98 -6.87 -1.88
N LEU A 11 -5.25 -7.13 -1.60
CA LEU A 11 -6.19 -6.11 -1.17
C LEU A 11 -5.70 -5.59 0.17
N LEU A 12 -5.43 -4.28 0.25
CA LEU A 12 -5.04 -3.71 1.52
C LEU A 12 -6.22 -3.77 2.49
N PRO A 13 -5.99 -4.19 3.75
CA PRO A 13 -7.02 -4.17 4.76
C PRO A 13 -7.63 -2.77 4.90
N ALA A 14 -8.95 -2.65 4.90
CA ALA A 14 -9.62 -1.35 4.92
C ALA A 14 -9.29 -0.54 6.18
N ASN A 15 -9.09 -1.22 7.31
CA ASN A 15 -8.62 -0.60 8.54
C ASN A 15 -7.26 0.07 8.34
N PHE A 16 -6.32 -0.54 7.61
CA PHE A 16 -5.02 0.08 7.32
C PHE A 16 -5.16 1.39 6.55
N LEU A 17 -6.09 1.45 5.59
CA LEU A 17 -6.32 2.65 4.78
C LEU A 17 -6.69 3.87 5.64
N SER A 18 -7.49 3.66 6.70
CA SER A 18 -7.90 4.73 7.62
C SER A 18 -6.73 5.35 8.41
N TYR A 19 -5.63 4.61 8.59
CA TYR A 19 -4.46 5.08 9.34
C TYR A 19 -3.38 5.71 8.46
N LEU A 20 -3.44 5.59 7.13
CA LEU A 20 -2.43 6.17 6.23
C LEU A 20 -2.12 7.65 6.46
N PRO A 21 -3.10 8.54 6.75
CA PRO A 21 -2.79 9.95 7.02
C PRO A 21 -1.90 10.13 8.26
N VAL A 22 -2.05 9.24 9.25
CA VAL A 22 -1.39 9.29 10.56
C VAL A 22 -0.05 8.56 10.58
N LEU A 23 0.12 7.56 9.71
CA LEU A 23 1.36 6.79 9.59
C LEU A 23 2.45 7.57 8.84
N ASN A 24 3.70 7.35 9.25
CA ASN A 24 4.86 7.77 8.47
C ASN A 24 5.24 6.73 7.42
N GLU A 25 6.12 7.13 6.49
CA GLU A 25 6.59 6.28 5.38
C GLU A 25 7.19 4.96 5.87
N THR A 26 8.02 4.99 6.93
CA THR A 26 8.64 3.78 7.49
C THR A 26 7.61 2.81 8.05
N GLU A 27 6.61 3.31 8.75
CA GLU A 27 5.51 2.49 9.30
C GLU A 27 4.68 1.84 8.20
N ILE A 28 4.42 2.57 7.11
CA ILE A 28 3.70 2.05 5.96
C ILE A 28 4.53 0.96 5.28
N ARG A 29 5.82 1.20 5.02
CA ARG A 29 6.71 0.22 4.40
C ARG A 29 6.82 -1.05 5.24
N ILE A 30 6.99 -0.91 6.56
CA ILE A 30 6.97 -2.05 7.48
C ILE A 30 5.67 -2.83 7.37
N TYR A 31 4.51 -2.15 7.42
CA TYR A 31 3.23 -2.85 7.36
C TYR A 31 3.02 -3.60 6.04
N LEU A 32 3.40 -2.97 4.91
CA LEU A 32 3.33 -3.61 3.59
C LEU A 32 4.27 -4.82 3.48
N GLU A 33 5.46 -4.73 4.05
CA GLU A 33 6.42 -5.84 4.10
C GLU A 33 5.94 -6.98 5.00
N LEU A 34 5.30 -6.66 6.14
CA LEU A 34 4.62 -7.70 6.94
C LEU A 34 3.52 -8.37 6.11
N LEU A 35 2.77 -7.60 5.33
CA LEU A 35 1.64 -8.09 4.53
C LEU A 35 2.09 -8.94 3.34
N SER A 36 3.23 -8.63 2.72
CA SER A 36 3.80 -9.45 1.63
C SER A 36 4.26 -10.82 2.14
N GLN A 37 4.67 -10.90 3.41
CA GLN A 37 5.11 -12.14 4.05
C GLN A 37 3.96 -12.98 4.61
N THR A 38 2.77 -12.41 4.83
CA THR A 38 1.60 -13.20 5.24
C THR A 38 1.03 -13.99 4.08
N ASP A 39 1.03 -15.32 4.20
CA ASP A 39 0.25 -16.17 3.31
C ASP A 39 -1.24 -15.93 3.51
N SER A 40 -2.01 -15.98 2.40
CA SER A 40 -3.45 -15.68 2.33
C SER A 40 -4.32 -16.39 3.39
N VAL A 41 -3.83 -17.46 3.99
CA VAL A 41 -4.57 -18.30 4.96
C VAL A 41 -4.18 -17.96 6.40
N GLU A 42 -2.95 -17.49 6.64
CA GLU A 42 -2.43 -17.21 7.98
C GLU A 42 -2.20 -15.73 8.20
N THR A 43 -3.04 -15.13 9.05
CA THR A 43 -2.87 -13.73 9.50
C THR A 43 -1.64 -13.51 10.39
N SER A 44 -0.92 -14.57 10.76
CA SER A 44 0.19 -14.55 11.71
C SER A 44 1.50 -14.89 11.00
N HIS A 45 2.52 -14.06 11.15
CA HIS A 45 3.85 -14.30 10.59
C HIS A 45 4.94 -14.03 11.64
N SER A 46 5.95 -14.90 11.68
CA SER A 46 7.11 -14.70 12.56
C SER A 46 8.14 -13.82 11.86
N VAL A 47 8.39 -12.62 12.38
CA VAL A 47 9.33 -11.69 11.77
C VAL A 47 10.52 -11.47 12.68
N ARG A 48 11.73 -11.51 12.10
CA ARG A 48 12.96 -11.06 12.76
C ARG A 48 13.07 -9.55 12.57
N PRO A 49 12.95 -8.72 13.62
CA PRO A 49 13.08 -7.26 13.47
C PRO A 49 14.43 -6.83 12.89
N LEU A 50 15.49 -7.62 13.13
CA LEU A 50 16.81 -7.39 12.55
C LEU A 50 16.87 -7.69 11.04
N GLY A 51 16.14 -8.70 10.56
CA GLY A 51 16.03 -8.98 9.12
C GLY A 51 15.31 -7.84 8.41
N LEU A 52 14.16 -7.45 8.95
CA LEU A 52 13.36 -6.34 8.45
C LEU A 52 14.13 -5.00 8.44
N ALA A 53 14.95 -4.76 9.47
CA ALA A 53 15.83 -3.59 9.53
C ALA A 53 16.83 -3.55 8.36
N LYS A 54 17.45 -4.70 8.04
CA LYS A 54 18.41 -4.82 6.94
C LYS A 54 17.72 -4.65 5.59
N GLU A 55 16.58 -5.31 5.38
CA GLU A 55 15.81 -5.25 4.13
C GLU A 55 15.33 -3.83 3.82
N LEU A 56 14.82 -3.12 4.83
CA LEU A 56 14.30 -1.77 4.64
C LEU A 56 15.36 -0.67 4.73
N GLY A 57 16.60 -1.00 5.10
CA GLY A 57 17.69 -0.04 5.28
C GLY A 57 17.46 0.94 6.45
N VAL A 58 16.77 0.50 7.50
CA VAL A 58 16.41 1.33 8.67
C VAL A 58 16.94 0.74 9.96
N GLY A 59 17.36 1.59 10.91
CA GLY A 59 17.88 1.14 12.19
C GLY A 59 16.89 0.32 13.02
N LEU A 60 17.39 -0.67 13.75
CA LEU A 60 16.59 -1.59 14.57
C LEU A 60 15.71 -0.87 15.61
N LYS A 61 16.18 0.26 16.17
CA LYS A 61 15.40 1.11 17.07
C LYS A 61 14.17 1.70 16.37
N THR A 62 14.31 2.12 15.11
CA THR A 62 13.23 2.67 14.28
C THR A 62 12.20 1.60 13.96
N ILE A 63 12.63 0.40 13.55
CA ILE A 63 11.74 -0.74 13.33
C ILE A 63 10.93 -1.04 14.59
N ASN A 64 11.57 -1.16 15.75
CA ASN A 64 10.87 -1.45 17.00
C ASN A 64 9.88 -0.34 17.40
N ARG A 65 10.24 0.93 17.19
CA ARG A 65 9.34 2.06 17.44
C ARG A 65 8.11 2.02 16.54
N ALA A 66 8.30 1.74 15.25
CA ALA A 66 7.22 1.62 14.28
C ALA A 66 6.31 0.43 14.59
N LEU A 67 6.88 -0.76 14.88
CA LEU A 67 6.11 -1.94 15.27
C LEU A 67 5.25 -1.70 16.52
N ARG A 68 5.80 -1.04 17.56
CA ARG A 68 5.02 -0.66 18.76
C ARG A 68 3.91 0.35 18.44
N ARG A 69 4.09 1.20 17.44
CA ARG A 69 3.06 2.15 17.03
C ARG A 69 1.96 1.47 16.21
N LEU A 70 2.32 0.60 15.26
CA LEU A 70 1.37 -0.22 14.52
C LEU A 70 0.53 -1.10 15.46
N GLU A 71 1.15 -1.65 16.52
CA GLU A 71 0.46 -2.40 17.57
C GLU A 71 -0.54 -1.54 18.34
N ARG A 72 -0.14 -0.34 18.78
CA ARG A 72 -1.04 0.61 19.46
C ARG A 72 -2.22 1.07 18.59
N LEU A 73 -2.04 1.08 17.27
CA LEU A 73 -3.11 1.41 16.32
C LEU A 73 -4.02 0.21 16.00
N GLY A 74 -3.76 -0.96 16.59
CA GLY A 74 -4.53 -2.18 16.34
C GLY A 74 -4.32 -2.76 14.93
N LEU A 75 -3.24 -2.36 14.24
CA LEU A 75 -2.93 -2.87 12.90
C LEU A 75 -2.23 -4.22 12.97
N ILE A 76 -1.44 -4.43 14.01
CA ILE A 76 -0.75 -5.70 14.28
C ILE A 76 -0.91 -6.09 15.75
N SER A 77 -0.73 -7.37 16.04
CA SER A 77 -0.52 -7.88 17.40
C SER A 77 0.86 -8.51 17.49
N ARG A 78 1.58 -8.31 18.60
CA ARG A 78 2.94 -8.81 18.78
C ARG A 78 2.99 -9.83 19.91
N TRP A 79 3.74 -10.91 19.70
CA TRP A 79 4.10 -11.85 20.76
C TRP A 79 5.61 -12.03 20.82
N PRO A 80 6.21 -11.97 22.02
CA PRO A 80 7.61 -12.30 22.19
C PRO A 80 7.81 -13.80 21.88
N SER A 81 8.82 -14.11 21.07
CA SER A 81 9.22 -15.49 20.80
C SER A 81 10.57 -15.79 21.46
N ARG A 82 10.77 -17.05 21.88
CA ARG A 82 11.97 -17.51 22.60
C ARG A 82 13.28 -17.25 21.85
N ASN A 83 13.24 -17.15 20.53
CA ASN A 83 14.44 -17.05 19.69
C ASN A 83 14.74 -15.61 19.24
N ASN A 84 14.33 -14.57 19.99
CA ASN A 84 14.47 -13.15 19.62
C ASN A 84 13.68 -12.71 18.38
N TYR A 85 12.62 -13.44 18.02
CA TYR A 85 11.66 -13.04 16.98
C TYR A 85 10.51 -12.29 17.62
N THR A 86 9.84 -11.46 16.81
CA THR A 86 8.51 -10.97 17.16
C THR A 86 7.54 -11.63 16.21
N VAL A 87 6.64 -12.45 16.75
CA VAL A 87 5.51 -12.93 15.94
C VAL A 87 4.55 -11.76 15.80
N CYS A 88 4.30 -11.34 14.57
CA CYS A 88 3.37 -10.28 14.23
C CYS A 88 2.15 -10.90 13.58
N ARG A 89 0.97 -10.64 14.10
CA ARG A 89 -0.30 -10.97 13.43
C ARG A 89 -0.90 -9.72 12.86
N ILE A 90 -1.13 -9.69 11.56
CA ILE A 90 -1.83 -8.59 10.89
C ILE A 90 -3.31 -8.72 11.18
N GLN A 91 -3.90 -7.67 11.74
CA GLN A 91 -5.33 -7.64 11.96
C GLN A 91 -6.03 -7.21 10.67
N ILE A 92 -6.37 -8.18 9.83
CA ILE A 92 -7.15 -7.91 8.63
C ILE A 92 -8.62 -7.88 9.02
N ARG A 93 -9.22 -6.68 9.09
CA ARG A 93 -10.67 -6.54 9.13
C ARG A 93 -11.15 -6.30 7.70
N TYR A 94 -11.71 -7.33 7.08
CA TYR A 94 -12.40 -7.18 5.80
C TYR A 94 -13.75 -6.51 6.06
N PRO A 95 -14.02 -5.33 5.47
CA PRO A 95 -15.37 -4.80 5.46
C PRO A 95 -16.21 -5.70 4.54
N GLY A 96 -17.21 -6.39 5.09
CA GLY A 96 -18.26 -7.01 4.26
C GLY A 96 -18.29 -8.54 4.15
N LYS A 97 -17.83 -9.32 5.12
CA LYS A 97 -18.22 -10.76 5.23
C LYS A 97 -19.33 -11.02 6.25
N GLU A 98 -20.27 -10.09 6.41
CA GLU A 98 -21.59 -10.41 6.97
C GLU A 98 -22.59 -10.46 5.81
N LYS A 99 -23.03 -11.69 5.49
CA LYS A 99 -24.11 -12.06 4.56
C LYS A 99 -23.76 -12.11 3.07
N GLU A 100 -23.14 -13.21 2.65
CA GLU A 100 -23.42 -13.80 1.34
C GLU A 100 -24.29 -15.06 1.55
N GLN A 101 -25.61 -14.86 1.52
CA GLN A 101 -26.61 -15.89 1.29
C GLN A 101 -27.44 -15.46 0.09
N THR A 102 -27.44 -16.32 -0.94
CA THR A 102 -28.47 -16.54 -1.98
C THR A 102 -29.04 -15.34 -2.76
N ALA A 103 -28.72 -15.30 -4.05
CA ALA A 103 -29.64 -15.26 -5.20
C ALA A 103 -28.76 -15.01 -6.44
N GLY A 104 -28.83 -15.80 -7.51
CA GLY A 104 -30.01 -15.91 -8.35
C GLY A 104 -29.59 -15.49 -9.75
N SER A 105 -29.35 -16.51 -10.59
CA SER A 105 -29.06 -16.40 -12.01
C SER A 105 -29.98 -15.41 -12.71
N THR A 106 -29.45 -14.52 -13.56
CA THR A 106 -30.25 -13.91 -14.63
C THR A 106 -29.40 -13.71 -15.89
N ALA A 107 -30.01 -14.07 -17.01
CA ALA A 107 -29.44 -14.21 -18.34
C ALA A 107 -28.93 -12.89 -18.95
N ILE A 108 -27.90 -13.00 -19.80
CA ILE A 108 -27.35 -11.90 -20.61
C ILE A 108 -28.06 -11.89 -21.97
N PRO A 109 -28.69 -10.78 -22.41
CA PRO A 109 -29.06 -10.61 -23.81
C PRO A 109 -27.86 -10.15 -24.64
N ARG A 110 -27.67 -10.82 -25.79
CA ARG A 110 -26.75 -10.43 -26.87
C ARG A 110 -27.27 -9.17 -27.54
N ASN A 111 -26.48 -8.10 -27.53
CA ASN A 111 -26.50 -7.09 -28.60
C ASN A 111 -25.08 -6.59 -28.85
N GLY A 112 -24.60 -6.80 -30.08
CA GLY A 112 -23.28 -6.44 -30.53
C GLY A 112 -23.18 -4.95 -30.82
N HIS A 113 -22.42 -4.24 -29.99
CA HIS A 113 -21.68 -3.06 -30.37
C HIS A 113 -20.25 -3.27 -29.87
N PHE A 114 -19.28 -3.26 -30.78
CA PHE A 114 -17.85 -3.27 -30.45
C PHE A 114 -17.49 -1.89 -29.87
N GLU A 115 -17.88 -1.63 -28.61
CA GLU A 115 -17.19 -0.65 -27.80
C GLU A 115 -15.83 -1.26 -27.43
N ALA A 116 -14.74 -0.57 -27.74
CA ALA A 116 -13.43 -0.94 -27.23
C ALA A 116 -13.57 -1.06 -25.70
N PRO A 117 -13.21 -2.21 -25.09
CA PRO A 117 -13.43 -2.42 -23.67
C PRO A 117 -12.74 -1.28 -22.92
N LEU A 118 -13.55 -0.48 -22.21
CA LEU A 118 -13.05 0.55 -21.33
C LEU A 118 -11.94 -0.09 -20.48
N PRO A 119 -10.75 0.53 -20.41
CA PRO A 119 -9.64 -0.07 -19.68
C PRO A 119 -10.12 -0.36 -18.27
N ASP A 120 -9.98 -1.64 -17.89
CA ASP A 120 -10.31 -2.12 -16.56
C ASP A 120 -9.82 -1.10 -15.53
N ILE A 121 -10.62 -0.82 -14.50
CA ILE A 121 -10.29 0.11 -13.42
C ILE A 121 -8.89 -0.20 -12.88
N GLN A 122 -8.52 -1.49 -12.88
CA GLN A 122 -7.19 -1.94 -12.51
C GLN A 122 -6.10 -1.49 -13.51
N ALA A 123 -6.32 -1.64 -14.81
CA ALA A 123 -5.41 -1.16 -15.85
C ALA A 123 -5.19 0.37 -15.78
N ARG A 124 -6.25 1.15 -15.54
CA ARG A 124 -6.13 2.61 -15.34
C ARG A 124 -5.26 2.95 -14.12
N ARG A 125 -5.43 2.22 -13.02
CA ARG A 125 -4.62 2.40 -11.81
C ARG A 125 -3.17 1.98 -12.04
N ASP A 126 -2.91 0.91 -12.76
CA ASP A 126 -1.54 0.46 -13.03
C ASP A 126 -0.79 1.46 -13.92
N LEU A 127 -1.45 2.08 -14.89
CA LEU A 127 -0.89 3.21 -15.64
C LEU A 127 -0.54 4.40 -14.73
N LEU A 128 -1.42 4.72 -13.77
CA LEU A 128 -1.17 5.80 -12.80
C LEU A 128 0.02 5.46 -11.89
N VAL A 129 0.15 4.22 -11.45
CA VAL A 129 1.29 3.73 -10.65
C VAL A 129 2.62 3.85 -11.41
N GLN A 130 2.63 3.49 -12.69
CA GLN A 130 3.82 3.68 -13.54
C GLN A 130 4.17 5.17 -13.71
N ASP A 131 3.16 6.03 -13.86
CA ASP A 131 3.37 7.48 -13.98
C ASP A 131 3.94 8.08 -12.69
N ILE A 132 3.49 7.60 -11.53
CA ILE A 132 4.09 7.94 -10.22
C ILE A 132 5.54 7.50 -10.18
N GLY A 133 5.83 6.21 -10.44
CA GLY A 133 7.18 5.66 -10.40
C GLY A 133 8.15 6.43 -11.30
N ARG A 134 7.72 6.77 -12.52
CA ARG A 134 8.49 7.58 -13.47
C ARG A 134 8.74 8.99 -12.96
N THR A 135 7.71 9.66 -12.47
CA THR A 135 7.80 11.06 -12.00
C THR A 135 8.70 11.20 -10.79
N LEU A 136 8.65 10.22 -9.88
CA LEU A 136 9.43 10.23 -8.64
C LEU A 136 10.82 9.61 -8.80
N GLY A 137 11.07 8.93 -9.92
CA GLY A 137 12.30 8.16 -10.13
C GLY A 137 12.40 6.95 -9.20
N ASP A 138 11.26 6.39 -8.78
CA ASP A 138 11.17 5.36 -7.74
C ASP A 138 10.33 4.17 -8.20
N PHE A 139 10.95 3.32 -9.01
CA PHE A 139 10.34 2.07 -9.47
C PHE A 139 10.43 0.94 -8.43
N GLY A 140 11.22 1.11 -7.36
CA GLY A 140 11.34 0.10 -6.30
C GLY A 140 10.10 -0.02 -5.43
N ASN A 141 9.23 0.99 -5.45
CA ASN A 141 8.07 1.09 -4.55
C ASN A 141 6.71 1.08 -5.27
N LEU A 142 6.58 0.45 -6.45
CA LEU A 142 5.30 0.41 -7.20
C LEU A 142 4.13 -0.17 -6.39
N SER A 143 4.38 -1.18 -5.55
CA SER A 143 3.38 -1.77 -4.66
C SER A 143 2.80 -0.75 -3.67
N PHE A 144 3.65 0.12 -3.15
CA PHE A 144 3.26 1.24 -2.28
C PHE A 144 2.44 2.28 -3.04
N TYR A 145 2.81 2.61 -4.27
CA TYR A 145 2.02 3.54 -5.09
C TYR A 145 0.66 2.96 -5.49
N ARG A 146 0.57 1.64 -5.74
CA ARG A 146 -0.70 0.95 -5.99
C ARG A 146 -1.62 1.02 -4.79
N ALA A 147 -1.06 0.90 -3.58
CA ALA A 147 -1.80 1.13 -2.34
C ALA A 147 -2.37 2.55 -2.28
N LEU A 148 -1.58 3.58 -2.57
CA LEU A 148 -2.07 4.97 -2.58
C LEU A 148 -3.20 5.19 -3.60
N CYS A 149 -3.10 4.59 -4.80
CA CYS A 149 -4.13 4.68 -5.85
C CYS A 149 -5.48 4.03 -5.50
N ARG A 150 -5.54 3.24 -4.42
CA ARG A 150 -6.78 2.66 -3.90
C ARG A 150 -7.45 3.54 -2.85
N ILE A 151 -6.70 4.49 -2.28
CA ILE A 151 -7.09 5.27 -1.11
C ILE A 151 -7.43 6.70 -1.54
N TYR A 152 -6.59 7.27 -2.38
CA TYR A 152 -6.75 8.61 -2.89
C TYR A 152 -7.42 8.56 -4.26
N THR A 153 -8.23 9.58 -4.54
CA THR A 153 -8.88 9.72 -5.84
C THR A 153 -7.84 10.03 -6.90
N GLU A 154 -8.09 9.57 -8.14
CA GLU A 154 -7.20 9.84 -9.27
C GLU A 154 -6.92 11.36 -9.45
N PRO A 155 -7.89 12.28 -9.32
CA PRO A 155 -7.63 13.72 -9.37
C PRO A 155 -6.63 14.21 -8.33
N ALA A 156 -6.77 13.79 -7.06
CA ALA A 156 -5.84 14.19 -6.00
C ALA A 156 -4.41 13.72 -6.27
N ILE A 157 -4.26 12.49 -6.79
CA ILE A 157 -2.95 11.93 -7.18
C ILE A 157 -2.36 12.70 -8.34
N ARG A 158 -3.13 12.96 -9.39
CA ARG A 158 -2.68 13.71 -10.57
C ARG A 158 -2.27 15.13 -10.21
N GLN A 159 -3.02 15.78 -9.33
CA GLN A 159 -2.70 17.13 -8.87
C GLN A 159 -1.42 17.16 -8.05
N ALA A 160 -1.25 16.23 -7.11
CA ALA A 160 0.00 16.06 -6.38
C ALA A 160 1.20 15.80 -7.31
N LEU A 161 1.06 14.93 -8.33
CA LEU A 161 2.12 14.67 -9.31
C LEU A 161 2.46 15.91 -10.15
N SER A 162 1.44 16.67 -10.58
CA SER A 162 1.63 17.90 -11.36
C SER A 162 2.49 18.91 -10.59
N GLU A 163 2.18 19.13 -9.32
CA GLU A 163 2.95 20.04 -8.46
C GLU A 163 4.39 19.55 -8.21
N VAL A 164 4.59 18.23 -8.06
CA VAL A 164 5.95 17.66 -7.95
C VAL A 164 6.75 17.93 -9.22
N ARG A 165 6.16 17.78 -10.41
CA ARG A 165 6.83 18.04 -11.70
C ARG A 165 7.23 19.50 -11.87
N GLN A 166 6.43 20.41 -11.34
CA GLN A 166 6.69 21.85 -11.42
C GLN A 166 7.70 22.34 -10.38
N THR A 167 7.94 21.56 -9.32
CA THR A 167 8.88 21.94 -8.26
C THR A 167 10.32 21.66 -8.71
N PRO A 168 11.21 22.66 -8.82
CA PRO A 168 12.60 22.45 -9.18
C PRO A 168 13.33 21.62 -8.11
N ASP A 169 14.26 20.77 -8.55
CA ASP A 169 15.01 19.88 -7.64
C ASP A 169 15.76 20.64 -6.53
N SER A 170 16.21 21.88 -6.81
CA SER A 170 16.86 22.76 -5.82
C SER A 170 15.96 23.19 -4.66
N GLN A 171 14.64 23.13 -4.82
CA GLN A 171 13.66 23.48 -3.78
C GLN A 171 13.19 22.26 -2.96
N ILE A 172 13.58 21.05 -3.37
CA ILE A 172 13.16 19.81 -2.72
C ILE A 172 14.08 19.52 -1.54
N LYS A 173 13.58 19.76 -0.32
CA LYS A 173 14.38 19.61 0.92
C LYS A 173 14.80 18.18 1.26
N LYS A 174 14.06 17.17 0.80
CA LYS A 174 14.27 15.75 1.18
C LYS A 174 14.31 14.84 -0.04
N SER A 175 13.16 14.63 -0.66
CA SER A 175 13.01 13.80 -1.86
C SER A 175 11.70 14.13 -2.57
N LYS A 176 11.62 13.77 -3.86
CA LYS A 176 10.39 13.87 -4.66
C LYS A 176 9.25 13.05 -4.04
N THR A 177 9.54 11.85 -3.55
CA THR A 177 8.56 11.00 -2.86
C THR A 177 8.00 11.66 -1.60
N ALA A 178 8.85 12.27 -0.77
CA ALA A 178 8.39 12.95 0.44
C ALA A 178 7.50 14.16 0.10
N LEU A 179 7.86 14.93 -0.93
CA LEU A 179 7.06 16.05 -1.43
C LEU A 179 5.72 15.55 -1.98
N PHE A 180 5.72 14.50 -2.79
CA PHE A 180 4.51 13.88 -3.32
C PHE A 180 3.56 13.46 -2.21
N LEU A 181 4.04 12.74 -1.19
CA LEU A 181 3.21 12.30 -0.07
C LEU A 181 2.64 13.46 0.73
N TYR A 182 3.42 14.53 0.91
CA TYR A 182 2.94 15.75 1.55
C TYR A 182 1.80 16.40 0.75
N LEU A 183 1.98 16.58 -0.55
CA LEU A 183 0.98 17.17 -1.44
C LEU A 183 -0.27 16.30 -1.57
N LEU A 184 -0.10 14.98 -1.65
CA LEU A 184 -1.20 14.04 -1.69
C LEU A 184 -2.06 14.13 -0.44
N LYS A 185 -1.44 14.20 0.75
CA LYS A 185 -2.16 14.41 2.02
C LYS A 185 -2.84 15.79 2.09
N LYS A 186 -2.27 16.81 1.46
CA LYS A 186 -2.85 18.15 1.38
C LYS A 186 -4.12 18.16 0.52
N HIS A 187 -4.06 17.58 -0.68
CA HIS A 187 -5.19 17.53 -1.62
C HIS A 187 -6.30 16.58 -1.20
N ALA A 188 -5.98 15.54 -0.42
CA ALA A 188 -6.98 14.61 0.10
C ALA A 188 -7.82 15.16 1.27
N LYS A 189 -7.45 16.32 1.83
CA LYS A 189 -8.18 16.98 2.91
C LYS A 189 -9.12 18.09 2.42
N GLY A 190 -9.08 18.43 1.13
CA GLY A 190 -10.01 19.35 0.48
C GLY A 190 -11.21 18.60 -0.06
#